data_AF-A0A924X0V4-F1
#
_entry.id   AF-A0A924X0V4-F1
#
_cell.length_a   1.000
_cell.length_b   1.000
_cell.length_c   1.000
_cell.angle_alpha   90.00
_cell.angle_beta   90.00
_cell.angle_gamma   90.00
#
_symmetry.space_group_name_H-M   'P 1'
#
loop_
_entity.id
_entity.type
_entity.pdbx_description
1 polymer ?
#
loop_
_entity_poly.entity_id
_entity_poly.type
_entity_poly.pdbx_seq_one_letter_code
_entity_poly.pdbx_strand_id
1 'polypeptide(L)'
;MELTESQLADNIEETISKMGKPKSHGVGFYLDDFGTGYSLLSYLKRLTLDQLKIDQSFVNDVFIDQNDALLCVSLLRLVKA
;
A
#
# COMPACT_ATOMS: atom_id res chain seq x y z
N MET A 1 10.91 -7.03 -3.84
CA MET A 1 9.79 -7.96 -3.96
C MET A 1 8.51 -7.17 -4.00
N GLU A 2 7.67 -7.43 -4.98
CA GLU A 2 6.39 -6.77 -5.18
C GLU A 2 5.27 -7.70 -4.71
N LEU A 3 4.29 -7.15 -4.01
CA LEU A 3 3.13 -7.85 -3.46
C LEU A 3 1.89 -7.05 -3.81
N THR A 4 0.80 -7.69 -4.21
CA THR A 4 -0.47 -6.99 -4.45
C THR A 4 -1.30 -6.93 -3.17
N GLU A 5 -2.25 -5.99 -3.11
CA GLU A 5 -3.16 -5.84 -1.98
C GLU A 5 -3.95 -7.14 -1.71
N SER A 6 -4.46 -7.79 -2.76
CA SER A 6 -5.20 -9.05 -2.65
C SER A 6 -4.34 -10.20 -2.11
N GLN A 7 -3.06 -10.29 -2.53
CA GLN A 7 -2.14 -11.30 -2.01
C GLN A 7 -1.86 -11.13 -0.52
N LEU A 8 -1.79 -9.87 -0.06
CA LEU A 8 -1.61 -9.56 1.36
C LEU A 8 -2.88 -9.83 2.17
N ALA A 9 -4.06 -9.52 1.64
CA ALA A 9 -5.32 -9.63 2.35
C ALA A 9 -5.57 -11.04 2.91
N ASP A 10 -5.20 -12.08 2.16
CA ASP A 10 -5.40 -13.47 2.57
C ASP A 10 -4.50 -13.89 3.74
N ASN A 11 -3.27 -13.37 3.82
CA ASN A 11 -2.24 -13.86 4.77
C ASN A 11 -1.36 -12.74 5.35
N ILE A 12 -1.98 -11.64 5.76
CA ILE A 12 -1.24 -10.43 6.15
C ILE A 12 -0.32 -10.63 7.36
N GLU A 13 -0.80 -11.31 8.40
CA GLU A 13 -0.03 -11.57 9.63
C GLU A 13 1.19 -12.46 9.34
N GLU A 14 1.00 -13.49 8.54
CA GLU A 14 2.09 -14.36 8.12
C GLU A 14 3.12 -13.58 7.28
N THR A 15 2.65 -12.74 6.37
CA THR A 15 3.52 -11.93 5.53
C THR A 15 4.34 -10.97 6.37
N ILE A 16 3.71 -10.22 7.28
CA ILE A 16 4.40 -9.32 8.22
C ILE A 16 5.48 -10.07 9.01
N SER A 17 5.19 -11.28 9.48
CA SER A 17 6.17 -12.10 10.23
C SER A 17 7.40 -12.49 9.39
N LYS A 18 7.21 -12.70 8.08
CA LYS A 18 8.27 -13.14 7.17
C LYS A 18 9.09 -11.99 6.59
N MET A 19 8.57 -10.76 6.56
CA MET A 19 9.25 -9.61 5.95
C MET A 19 10.58 -9.24 6.61
N GLY A 20 10.72 -9.49 7.92
CA GLY A 20 11.89 -9.08 8.69
C GLY A 20 13.20 -9.69 8.21
N LYS A 21 13.19 -10.98 7.84
CA LYS A 21 14.40 -11.69 7.41
C LYS A 21 14.91 -11.20 6.05
N PRO A 22 14.11 -11.12 4.96
CA PRO A 22 14.59 -10.55 3.70
C PRO A 22 15.02 -9.09 3.83
N LYS A 23 14.31 -8.27 4.62
CA LYS A 23 14.70 -6.88 4.90
C LYS A 23 16.10 -6.76 5.50
N SER A 24 16.48 -7.63 6.44
CA SER A 24 17.82 -7.61 7.03
C SER A 24 18.93 -7.95 6.03
N HIS A 25 18.58 -8.50 4.86
CA HIS A 25 19.49 -8.76 3.75
C HIS A 25 19.40 -7.70 2.64
N GLY A 26 18.71 -6.59 2.89
CA GLY A 26 18.56 -5.49 1.93
C GLY A 26 17.49 -5.72 0.86
N VAL A 27 16.61 -6.71 1.01
CA VAL A 27 15.49 -6.91 0.08
C VAL A 27 14.42 -5.85 0.31
N GLY A 28 14.18 -5.03 -0.71
CA GLY A 28 13.10 -4.04 -0.69
C GLY A 28 11.72 -4.66 -0.94
N PHE A 29 10.67 -4.06 -0.39
CA PHE A 29 9.27 -4.46 -0.49
C PHE A 29 8.42 -3.34 -1.08
N TYR A 30 7.60 -3.71 -2.05
CA TYR A 30 6.74 -2.83 -2.82
C TYR A 30 5.32 -3.38 -2.72
N LEU A 31 4.34 -2.53 -2.41
CA LEU A 31 2.93 -2.89 -2.43
C LEU A 31 2.28 -2.29 -3.67
N ASP A 32 1.73 -3.16 -4.52
CA ASP A 32 1.05 -2.81 -5.78
C ASP A 32 -0.48 -2.85 -5.66
N ASP A 33 -1.13 -2.17 -6.59
CA ASP A 33 -2.60 -2.08 -6.73
C ASP A 33 -3.34 -1.63 -5.45
N PHE A 34 -2.69 -0.77 -4.64
CA PHE A 34 -3.28 -0.29 -3.41
C PHE A 34 -4.51 0.58 -3.69
N GLY A 35 -5.65 0.21 -3.09
CA GLY A 35 -6.93 0.89 -3.23
C GLY A 35 -8.01 0.04 -3.92
N THR A 36 -7.68 -1.16 -4.40
CA THR A 36 -8.57 -1.95 -5.26
C THR A 36 -9.65 -2.76 -4.52
N GLY A 37 -9.63 -2.83 -3.18
CA GLY A 37 -10.79 -3.35 -2.45
C GLY A 37 -10.59 -3.79 -1.00
N TYR A 38 -9.37 -4.04 -0.52
CA TYR A 38 -9.13 -4.58 0.82
C TYR A 38 -8.67 -3.54 1.86
N SER A 39 -8.60 -2.27 1.47
CA SER A 39 -8.12 -1.11 2.24
C SER A 39 -7.24 -1.49 3.43
N LEU A 40 -6.00 -1.92 3.16
CA LEU A 40 -5.02 -2.34 4.19
C LEU A 40 -4.45 -1.17 5.03
N LEU A 41 -5.17 -0.05 5.14
CA LEU A 41 -4.74 1.18 5.83
C LEU A 41 -4.37 0.93 7.30
N SER A 42 -5.13 0.06 7.99
CA SER A 42 -4.87 -0.31 9.39
C SER A 42 -3.56 -1.09 9.58
N TYR A 43 -3.12 -1.80 8.54
CA TYR A 43 -1.90 -2.59 8.55
C TYR A 43 -0.71 -1.87 7.94
N LEU A 44 -0.93 -0.79 7.19
CA LEU A 44 0.11 -0.04 6.50
C LEU A 44 1.27 0.37 7.43
N LYS A 45 0.96 0.79 8.66
CA LYS A 45 1.96 1.15 9.69
C LYS A 45 2.81 -0.03 10.18
N ARG A 46 2.31 -1.25 10.03
CA ARG A 46 2.99 -2.50 10.44
C ARG A 46 3.79 -3.11 9.29
N LEU A 47 3.43 -2.78 8.04
CA LEU A 47 4.14 -3.23 6.86
C LEU A 47 5.43 -2.42 6.71
N THR A 48 6.55 -3.13 6.58
CA THR A 48 7.86 -2.50 6.34
C THR A 48 8.09 -2.33 4.83
N LEU A 49 7.32 -1.44 4.21
CA LEU A 49 7.40 -1.18 2.77
C LEU A 49 8.44 -0.10 2.44
N ASP A 50 9.10 -0.24 1.29
CA ASP A 50 9.93 0.83 0.71
C ASP A 50 9.12 1.70 -0.26
N GLN A 51 8.08 1.12 -0.88
CA GLN A 51 7.22 1.83 -1.80
C GLN A 51 5.79 1.32 -1.72
N LEU A 52 4.84 2.26 -1.86
CA LEU A 52 3.43 2.00 -2.06
C LEU A 52 3.04 2.54 -3.43
N LYS A 53 2.46 1.70 -4.27
CA LYS A 53 1.94 2.05 -5.58
C LYS A 53 0.41 2.12 -5.47
N ILE A 54 -0.13 3.31 -5.70
CA ILE A 54 -1.57 3.57 -5.69
C ILE A 54 -2.11 3.11 -7.04
N ASP A 55 -3.20 2.36 -7.04
CA ASP A 55 -3.83 1.91 -8.27
C ASP A 55 -4.25 3.09 -9.15
N GLN A 56 -4.17 2.90 -10.48
CA GLN A 56 -4.47 3.96 -11.44
C GLN A 56 -5.92 4.47 -11.33
N SER A 57 -6.87 3.64 -10.88
CA SER A 57 -8.27 4.05 -10.71
C SER A 57 -8.42 5.18 -9.68
N PHE A 58 -7.53 5.27 -8.70
CA PHE A 58 -7.53 6.34 -7.70
C PHE A 58 -7.01 7.67 -8.22
N VAL A 59 -6.21 7.65 -9.29
CA VAL A 59 -5.55 8.85 -9.85
C VAL A 59 -6.15 9.31 -11.18
N ASN A 60 -6.97 8.49 -11.85
CA ASN A 60 -7.53 8.83 -13.16
C ASN A 60 -8.37 10.11 -13.12
N ASP A 61 -9.22 10.24 -12.11
CA ASP A 61 -10.22 11.31 -12.06
C ASP A 61 -9.82 12.47 -11.12
N VAL A 62 -8.60 12.47 -10.55
CA VAL A 62 -8.16 13.50 -9.59
C VAL A 62 -8.06 14.92 -10.17
N PHE A 63 -8.02 15.05 -11.50
CA PHE A 63 -8.04 16.35 -12.18
C PHE A 63 -9.46 16.84 -12.50
N ILE A 64 -10.46 15.97 -12.33
CA ILE A 64 -11.84 16.17 -12.79
C ILE A 64 -12.81 16.15 -11.59
N ASP A 65 -12.57 15.28 -10.61
CA ASP A 65 -13.34 15.13 -9.37
C ASP A 65 -12.51 15.58 -8.15
N GLN A 66 -13.02 16.59 -7.45
CA GLN A 66 -12.41 17.13 -6.23
C GLN A 66 -12.42 16.13 -5.07
N ASN A 67 -13.39 15.21 -5.02
CA ASN A 67 -13.45 14.17 -4.00
C ASN A 67 -12.31 13.16 -4.18
N ASP A 68 -12.05 12.74 -5.42
CA ASP A 68 -10.95 11.82 -5.72
C ASP A 68 -9.60 12.46 -5.42
N ALA A 69 -9.44 13.75 -5.73
CA ALA A 69 -8.28 14.53 -5.32
C ALA A 69 -8.11 14.56 -3.78
N LEU A 70 -9.19 14.77 -3.03
CA LEU A 70 -9.16 14.78 -1.56
C LEU A 70 -8.85 13.40 -0.97
N LEU A 71 -9.38 12.33 -1.55
CA LEU A 71 -9.06 10.95 -1.17
C LEU A 71 -7.57 10.66 -1.39
N CYS A 72 -7.03 10.99 -2.58
CA CYS A 72 -5.61 10.85 -2.88
C CYS A 72 -4.72 11.64 -1.91
N VAL A 73 -5.05 12.91 -1.62
CA VAL A 73 -4.29 13.72 -0.65
C VAL A 73 -4.34 13.13 0.76
N SER A 74 -5.51 12.64 1.18
CA SER A 74 -5.68 12.01 2.49
C SER A 74 -4.84 10.74 2.62
N LEU A 75 -4.82 9.92 1.56
CA LEU A 75 -3.99 8.73 1.49
C LEU A 75 -2.50 9.07 1.57
N LEU A 76 -2.03 10.03 0.77
CA LEU A 76 -0.63 10.48 0.78
C LEU A 76 -0.19 10.98 2.17
N ARG A 77 -1.10 11.64 2.90
CA ARG A 77 -0.84 12.10 4.27
C ARG A 77 -0.71 10.95 5.26
N LEU A 78 -1.49 9.88 5.09
CA LEU A 78 -1.41 8.71 5.96
C LEU A 78 -0.09 7.94 5.75
N VAL A 79 0.38 7.84 4.51
CA VAL A 79 1.58 7.07 4.15
C VAL A 79 2.87 7.77 4.57
N LYS A 80 2.89 9.11 4.58
CA LYS A 80 4.06 9.91 4.97
C LYS A 80 4.21 10.13 6.48
N ALA A 81 3.23 9.71 7.29
CA ALA A 81 3.19 9.93 8.74
C ALA A 81 3.75 8.74 9.52
#